data_AF-A0A1I2HSB5-F1
#
_entry.id   AF-A0A1I2HSB5-F1
#
_cell.length_a   1.000
_cell.length_b   1.000
_cell.length_c   1.000
_cell.angle_alpha   90.00
_cell.angle_beta   90.00
_cell.angle_gamma   90.00
#
_symmetry.space_group_name_H-M   'P 1'
#
loop_
_entity.id
_entity.type
_entity.pdbx_description
1 polymer ?
#
loop_
_entity_poly.entity_id
_entity_poly.type
_entity_poly.pdbx_seq_one_letter_code
_entity_poly.pdbx_strand_id
1 'polypeptide(L)'
;MSRTPLFLALALSLSAASACDEAIDSEFGAEGELEFRPGGFGTGGVLLNTNALGDHPLHELDRKGNLHENVQLLGVYLKRVYKGQVTWLKLEEQWSEKGQLHGRIKDVIYKGADFVGSRWEVATYGGGITKRTMYVHSYRFDDADGNHKYVFGYPKDATYGMHFYTKKYQYIQESSLLAVCGNDNGEGLEAVVYEDLHVDMKDGYVDHQEGLINIACLDGGIGKAALWGYRPWEIGYWEFMGAIRTIRADYCGDGDSWTKSGTAIELEDKWGFNLFADPLLPTEAIFGPKGAHCVTRPRRPEFQLTGVSCDGWKPVDCKDAKLGDFQDGYYWTKAP
;
A
#
# COMPACT_ATOMS: atom_id res chain seq x y z
N MET A 1 -12.20 -76.01 -21.27
CA MET A 1 -12.45 -75.67 -22.69
C MET A 1 -12.47 -74.13 -22.73
N SER A 2 -11.45 -73.45 -23.24
CA SER A 2 -11.05 -73.30 -24.65
C SER A 2 -11.96 -72.36 -25.45
N ARG A 3 -11.62 -71.05 -25.48
CA ARG A 3 -11.25 -70.30 -26.71
C ARG A 3 -10.98 -68.80 -26.45
N THR A 4 -9.80 -68.35 -26.85
CA THR A 4 -9.44 -67.00 -27.31
C THR A 4 -9.82 -66.82 -28.79
N PRO A 5 -9.57 -65.66 -29.47
CA PRO A 5 -9.36 -64.28 -29.02
C PRO A 5 -10.26 -63.26 -29.78
N LEU A 6 -10.05 -61.95 -29.56
CA LEU A 6 -9.79 -61.05 -30.70
C LEU A 6 -8.95 -59.82 -30.27
N PHE A 7 -8.07 -59.35 -31.16
CA PHE A 7 -7.32 -58.10 -31.03
C PHE A 7 -7.99 -57.01 -31.87
N LEU A 8 -7.82 -55.74 -31.46
CA LEU A 8 -7.50 -54.68 -32.42
C LEU A 8 -6.61 -53.64 -31.73
N ALA A 9 -5.53 -53.23 -32.40
CA ALA A 9 -4.63 -52.18 -31.96
C ALA A 9 -4.65 -51.04 -32.98
N LEU A 10 -4.52 -49.80 -32.51
CA LEU A 10 -4.39 -48.63 -33.37
C LEU A 10 -3.09 -47.90 -33.00
N ALA A 11 -2.15 -47.84 -33.94
CA ALA A 11 -0.91 -47.11 -33.79
C ALA A 11 -1.03 -45.74 -34.47
N LEU A 12 -0.57 -44.68 -33.81
CA LEU A 12 -0.28 -43.40 -34.45
C LEU A 12 1.23 -43.19 -34.48
N SER A 13 1.73 -42.78 -35.64
CA SER A 13 3.16 -42.57 -35.91
C SER A 13 3.62 -41.18 -35.50
N LEU A 14 4.71 -41.09 -34.72
CA LEU A 14 5.51 -39.88 -34.66
C LEU A 14 6.40 -39.79 -35.91
N SER A 15 6.36 -38.64 -36.58
CA SER A 15 7.29 -38.27 -37.65
C SER A 15 7.98 -36.96 -37.29
N ALA A 16 9.27 -37.01 -37.01
CA ALA A 16 10.09 -35.82 -36.79
C ALA A 16 10.67 -35.32 -38.12
N ALA A 17 10.74 -34.00 -38.29
CA ALA A 17 11.45 -33.33 -39.37
C ALA A 17 11.98 -31.98 -38.87
N SER A 18 13.12 -31.55 -39.41
CA SER A 18 13.84 -30.33 -39.01
C SER A 18 14.32 -29.58 -40.26
N ALA A 19 14.06 -28.27 -40.35
CA ALA A 19 14.57 -27.41 -41.43
C ALA A 19 14.59 -25.93 -41.02
N CYS A 20 15.47 -25.17 -41.64
CA CYS A 20 15.70 -23.72 -41.52
C CYS A 20 16.08 -23.17 -42.92
N ASP A 21 16.16 -21.86 -43.19
CA ASP A 21 15.89 -20.69 -42.32
C ASP A 21 14.59 -19.98 -42.81
N GLU A 22 14.41 -18.69 -43.11
CA GLU A 22 15.22 -17.45 -43.16
C GLU A 22 14.44 -16.29 -42.48
N ALA A 23 15.13 -15.20 -42.10
CA ALA A 23 14.52 -14.04 -41.44
C ALA A 23 14.00 -12.96 -42.41
N ILE A 24 13.00 -12.18 -41.98
CA ILE A 24 12.69 -10.86 -42.54
C ILE A 24 12.60 -9.88 -41.36
N ASP A 25 13.47 -8.88 -41.34
CA ASP A 25 13.41 -7.78 -40.37
C ASP A 25 12.15 -6.93 -40.58
N SER A 26 11.48 -6.59 -39.48
CA SER A 26 10.55 -5.46 -39.42
C SER A 26 10.78 -4.64 -38.14
N GLU A 27 11.97 -4.05 -38.05
CA GLU A 27 12.23 -2.78 -37.34
C GLU A 27 11.69 -2.70 -35.90
N PHE A 28 11.95 -3.72 -35.08
CA PHE A 28 11.64 -3.70 -33.65
C PHE A 28 12.55 -2.71 -32.90
N GLY A 29 12.05 -1.48 -32.75
CA GLY A 29 12.70 -0.40 -32.02
C GLY A 29 12.76 -0.61 -30.50
N ALA A 30 13.71 -1.42 -30.06
CA ALA A 30 14.29 -1.42 -28.70
C ALA A 30 13.32 -1.41 -27.50
N GLU A 31 12.48 -2.46 -27.37
CA GLU A 31 11.90 -2.81 -26.06
C GLU A 31 12.88 -3.72 -25.30
N GLY A 32 13.61 -3.15 -24.34
CA GLY A 32 14.68 -3.80 -23.59
C GLY A 32 14.26 -4.36 -22.22
N GLU A 33 15.25 -4.81 -21.44
CA GLU A 33 15.10 -5.35 -20.07
C GLU A 33 14.67 -4.25 -19.06
N LEU A 34 13.40 -3.82 -19.13
CA LEU A 34 12.87 -2.65 -18.39
C LEU A 34 11.70 -2.99 -17.43
N GLU A 35 11.53 -4.26 -17.05
CA GLU A 35 10.34 -4.69 -16.28
C GLU A 35 10.48 -4.56 -14.74
N PHE A 36 11.69 -4.35 -14.20
CA PHE A 36 11.97 -4.49 -12.74
C PHE A 36 12.77 -3.36 -12.05
N ARG A 37 12.73 -2.12 -12.56
CA ARG A 37 13.00 -0.90 -11.75
C ARG A 37 12.21 0.30 -12.24
N PRO A 38 11.36 0.88 -11.38
CA PRO A 38 11.40 2.32 -11.17
C PRO A 38 11.16 2.70 -9.70
N GLY A 39 11.45 3.95 -9.37
CA GLY A 39 11.05 4.57 -8.09
C GLY A 39 9.53 4.56 -7.87
N GLY A 40 9.11 5.10 -6.73
CA GLY A 40 7.71 5.17 -6.31
C GLY A 40 6.74 5.54 -7.45
N PHE A 41 5.53 4.96 -7.40
CA PHE A 41 4.46 4.98 -8.43
C PHE A 41 4.51 3.90 -9.54
N GLY A 42 5.65 3.23 -9.75
CA GLY A 42 5.67 1.75 -9.84
C GLY A 42 5.85 1.02 -11.19
N THR A 43 6.59 -0.08 -11.12
CA THR A 43 6.20 -1.43 -11.58
C THR A 43 6.65 -2.46 -10.54
N GLY A 44 5.84 -3.49 -10.28
CA GLY A 44 6.20 -4.70 -9.50
C GLY A 44 6.38 -4.58 -7.97
N GLY A 45 6.75 -3.42 -7.43
CA GLY A 45 7.04 -3.21 -6.00
C GLY A 45 5.81 -3.08 -5.08
N VAL A 46 6.03 -3.11 -3.76
CA VAL A 46 5.00 -2.71 -2.78
C VAL A 46 4.95 -1.18 -2.69
N LEU A 47 3.76 -0.61 -2.91
CA LEU A 47 3.51 0.83 -2.89
C LEU A 47 3.50 1.37 -1.45
N LEU A 48 3.79 2.67 -1.29
CA LEU A 48 3.66 3.35 0.01
C LEU A 48 2.17 3.45 0.43
N ASN A 49 1.31 3.86 -0.50
CA ASN A 49 -0.14 3.98 -0.35
C ASN A 49 -0.77 3.74 -1.73
N THR A 50 -2.04 3.35 -1.76
CA THR A 50 -2.80 3.06 -2.99
C THR A 50 -4.07 3.91 -3.13
N ASN A 51 -4.32 4.81 -2.17
CA ASN A 51 -5.49 5.68 -2.14
C ASN A 51 -5.57 6.57 -3.39
N ALA A 52 -6.70 6.49 -4.11
CA ALA A 52 -7.00 7.28 -5.30
C ALA A 52 -8.51 7.53 -5.46
N LEU A 53 -8.88 8.73 -5.93
CA LEU A 53 -10.25 9.04 -6.36
C LEU A 53 -10.43 8.71 -7.84
N GLY A 54 -10.23 7.45 -8.20
CA GLY A 54 -10.14 7.01 -9.59
C GLY A 54 -8.77 7.34 -10.18
N ASP A 55 -8.72 8.05 -11.29
CA ASP A 55 -7.49 8.37 -12.05
C ASP A 55 -6.60 9.44 -11.39
N HIS A 56 -6.97 9.93 -10.20
CA HIS A 56 -6.20 10.90 -9.44
C HIS A 56 -5.77 10.30 -8.09
N PRO A 57 -4.45 10.27 -7.78
CA PRO A 57 -3.97 9.82 -6.47
C PRO A 57 -4.45 10.76 -5.37
N LEU A 58 -4.57 10.26 -4.15
CA LEU A 58 -5.00 11.02 -2.99
C LEU A 58 -4.34 10.43 -1.74
N HIS A 59 -3.35 11.08 -1.15
CA HIS A 59 -2.73 10.56 0.08
C HIS A 59 -3.13 11.36 1.29
N GLU A 60 -3.09 12.67 1.15
CA GLU A 60 -3.21 13.62 2.24
C GLU A 60 -4.23 14.72 1.92
N LEU A 61 -4.90 15.19 2.95
CA LEU A 61 -5.86 16.29 2.90
C LEU A 61 -5.52 17.31 3.99
N ASP A 62 -5.25 18.55 3.59
CA ASP A 62 -5.20 19.65 4.55
C ASP A 62 -6.60 19.87 5.17
N ARG A 63 -6.69 19.71 6.49
CA ARG A 63 -7.95 19.79 7.26
C ARG A 63 -8.56 21.20 7.28
N LYS A 64 -7.79 22.24 6.98
CA LYS A 64 -8.19 23.65 6.93
C LYS A 64 -8.71 24.04 5.53
N GLY A 65 -8.56 23.16 4.53
CA GLY A 65 -9.00 23.35 3.15
C GLY A 65 -8.01 24.10 2.26
N ASN A 66 -6.71 24.07 2.59
CA ASN A 66 -5.67 24.55 1.68
C ASN A 66 -5.44 23.58 0.50
N LEU A 67 -4.68 24.02 -0.51
CA LEU A 67 -4.21 23.17 -1.60
C LEU A 67 -2.93 22.44 -1.15
N HIS A 68 -2.98 21.11 -1.12
CA HIS A 68 -1.86 20.21 -0.81
C HIS A 68 -1.74 19.16 -1.92
N GLU A 69 -0.55 18.94 -2.47
CA GLU A 69 -0.28 17.94 -3.53
C GLU A 69 -1.30 17.86 -4.69
N ASN A 70 -1.77 19.01 -5.21
CA ASN A 70 -2.81 19.10 -6.25
C ASN A 70 -4.23 18.68 -5.79
N VAL A 71 -4.48 18.60 -4.48
CA VAL A 71 -5.77 18.29 -3.86
C VAL A 71 -6.20 19.39 -2.89
N GLN A 72 -7.49 19.73 -2.86
CA GLN A 72 -8.08 20.63 -1.87
C GLN A 72 -9.33 20.02 -1.24
N LEU A 73 -9.39 19.99 0.10
CA LEU A 73 -10.60 19.61 0.84
C LEU A 73 -11.60 20.77 0.85
N LEU A 74 -12.77 20.59 0.24
CA LEU A 74 -13.84 21.60 0.19
C LEU A 74 -14.80 21.51 1.38
N GLY A 75 -14.89 20.33 2.00
CA GLY A 75 -15.59 20.10 3.26
C GLY A 75 -16.05 18.67 3.45
N VAL A 76 -16.24 18.30 4.71
CA VAL A 76 -16.81 17.01 5.13
C VAL A 76 -18.23 17.23 5.67
N TYR A 77 -19.14 16.32 5.35
CA TYR A 77 -20.56 16.40 5.68
C TYR A 77 -21.05 15.08 6.26
N LEU A 78 -21.53 15.10 7.50
CA LEU A 78 -22.15 13.93 8.11
C LEU A 78 -23.55 13.70 7.55
N LYS A 79 -23.84 12.44 7.23
CA LYS A 79 -25.17 12.00 6.79
C LYS A 79 -26.08 11.86 7.99
N ARG A 80 -27.28 12.43 7.89
CA ARG A 80 -28.38 12.20 8.82
C ARG A 80 -29.66 11.87 8.04
N VAL A 81 -30.55 11.10 8.65
CA VAL A 81 -31.84 10.73 8.06
C VAL A 81 -32.93 11.18 9.02
N TYR A 82 -33.78 12.11 8.59
CA TYR A 82 -34.88 12.65 9.38
C TYR A 82 -36.18 12.50 8.61
N LYS A 83 -37.16 11.78 9.18
CA LYS A 83 -38.47 11.48 8.54
C LYS A 83 -38.34 10.92 7.11
N GLY A 84 -37.33 10.08 6.87
CA GLY A 84 -37.05 9.46 5.56
C GLY A 84 -36.28 10.35 4.58
N GLN A 85 -36.04 11.64 4.89
CA GLN A 85 -35.22 12.53 4.07
C GLN A 85 -33.76 12.51 4.54
N VAL A 86 -32.82 12.48 3.59
CA VAL A 86 -31.39 12.62 3.88
C VAL A 86 -31.05 14.10 4.02
N THR A 87 -30.43 14.46 5.15
CA THR A 87 -29.81 15.77 5.37
C THR A 87 -28.30 15.63 5.54
N TRP A 88 -27.57 16.67 5.15
CA TRP A 88 -26.12 16.74 5.19
C TRP A 88 -25.71 17.85 6.14
N LEU A 89 -25.00 17.51 7.22
CA LEU A 89 -24.50 18.45 8.20
C LEU A 89 -23.01 18.69 7.95
N LYS A 90 -22.63 19.87 7.48
CA LYS A 90 -21.21 20.22 7.26
C LYS A 90 -20.48 20.26 8.61
N LEU A 91 -19.29 19.65 8.67
CA LEU A 91 -18.37 19.78 9.79
C LEU A 91 -17.74 21.17 9.81
N GLU A 92 -17.58 21.73 11.01
CA GLU A 92 -16.85 22.98 11.25
C GLU A 92 -15.34 22.68 11.41
N GLU A 93 -15.01 21.52 11.98
CA GLU A 93 -13.65 20.96 12.06
C GLU A 93 -13.69 19.43 11.85
N GLN A 94 -12.62 18.86 11.30
CA GLN A 94 -12.35 17.42 11.23
C GLN A 94 -10.88 17.13 11.53
N TRP A 95 -10.61 16.01 12.19
CA TRP A 95 -9.28 15.49 12.53
C TRP A 95 -9.33 13.97 12.69
N SER A 96 -8.17 13.31 12.75
CA SER A 96 -8.03 11.96 13.31
C SER A 96 -7.41 12.02 14.71
N GLU A 97 -7.83 11.13 15.60
CA GLU A 97 -7.19 10.91 16.90
C GLU A 97 -6.90 9.42 17.05
N LYS A 98 -5.61 9.04 17.00
CA LYS A 98 -5.14 7.65 17.07
C LYS A 98 -5.86 6.70 16.08
N GLY A 99 -6.12 7.18 14.87
CA GLY A 99 -6.84 6.42 13.83
C GLY A 99 -8.33 6.68 13.79
N GLN A 100 -8.96 7.14 14.88
CA GLN A 100 -10.40 7.46 14.88
C GLN A 100 -10.62 8.79 14.16
N LEU A 101 -11.43 8.81 13.10
CA LEU A 101 -11.98 10.06 12.57
C LEU A 101 -12.86 10.74 13.61
N HIS A 102 -12.63 12.03 13.82
CA HIS A 102 -13.39 12.95 14.67
C HIS A 102 -13.87 14.17 13.86
N GLY A 103 -15.02 14.72 14.25
CA GLY A 103 -15.59 15.91 13.61
C GLY A 103 -16.43 16.74 14.56
N ARG A 104 -16.43 18.06 14.40
CA ARG A 104 -17.18 19.00 15.25
C ARG A 104 -18.28 19.72 14.48
N ILE A 105 -19.43 19.89 15.14
CA ILE A 105 -20.47 20.86 14.76
C ILE A 105 -20.97 21.51 16.04
N LYS A 106 -20.61 22.78 16.26
CA LYS A 106 -20.79 23.51 17.52
C LYS A 106 -20.18 22.70 18.68
N ASP A 107 -20.91 22.57 19.79
CA ASP A 107 -20.46 21.85 20.99
C ASP A 107 -20.53 20.32 20.85
N VAL A 108 -20.93 19.77 19.69
CA VAL A 108 -21.08 18.33 19.46
C VAL A 108 -19.89 17.77 18.69
N ILE A 109 -19.20 16.80 19.31
CA ILE A 109 -18.17 15.98 18.67
C ILE A 109 -18.80 14.65 18.21
N TYR A 110 -18.55 14.31 16.97
CA TYR A 110 -18.91 13.07 16.30
C TYR A 110 -17.65 12.26 16.03
N LYS A 111 -17.72 10.92 16.05
CA LYS A 111 -16.53 10.08 15.90
C LYS A 111 -16.78 8.68 15.36
N GLY A 112 -15.77 8.09 14.71
CA GLY A 112 -15.79 6.69 14.29
C GLY A 112 -16.99 6.35 13.40
N ALA A 113 -17.94 5.59 13.95
CA ALA A 113 -19.16 5.16 13.26
C ALA A 113 -20.07 6.32 12.81
N ASP A 114 -19.99 7.50 13.42
CA ASP A 114 -20.71 8.69 12.96
C ASP A 114 -20.41 9.09 11.52
N PHE A 115 -19.20 8.77 11.05
CA PHE A 115 -18.74 9.08 9.71
C PHE A 115 -19.30 8.11 8.66
N VAL A 116 -19.97 7.01 9.02
CA VAL A 116 -20.53 6.06 8.04
C VAL A 116 -21.58 6.75 7.16
N GLY A 117 -21.35 6.71 5.85
CA GLY A 117 -22.13 7.42 4.85
C GLY A 117 -21.85 8.93 4.74
N SER A 118 -20.88 9.48 5.48
CA SER A 118 -20.43 10.88 5.33
C SER A 118 -19.92 11.16 3.92
N ARG A 119 -20.08 12.41 3.46
CA ARG A 119 -19.61 12.91 2.16
C ARG A 119 -18.41 13.81 2.35
N TRP A 120 -17.36 13.60 1.57
CA TRP A 120 -16.14 14.40 1.54
C TRP A 120 -16.05 15.04 0.14
N GLU A 121 -16.14 16.36 0.07
CA GLU A 121 -16.04 17.12 -1.18
C GLU A 121 -14.60 17.56 -1.41
N VAL A 122 -14.05 17.26 -2.59
CA VAL A 122 -12.63 17.44 -2.90
C VAL A 122 -12.50 18.12 -4.27
N ALA A 123 -11.53 19.01 -4.44
CA ALA A 123 -11.09 19.45 -5.76
C ALA A 123 -9.72 18.84 -6.09
N THR A 124 -9.60 18.24 -7.27
CA THR A 124 -8.36 17.65 -7.80
C THR A 124 -7.85 18.47 -8.98
N TYR A 125 -6.55 18.74 -9.01
CA TYR A 125 -5.90 19.63 -9.96
C TYR A 125 -4.97 18.85 -10.89
N GLY A 126 -4.96 19.17 -12.19
CA GLY A 126 -4.12 18.51 -13.19
C GLY A 126 -4.75 18.56 -14.57
N GLY A 127 -4.34 19.52 -15.40
CA GLY A 127 -5.02 19.84 -16.67
C GLY A 127 -6.34 20.61 -16.51
N GLY A 128 -6.88 20.71 -15.30
CA GLY A 128 -8.06 21.49 -14.93
C GLY A 128 -8.31 21.44 -13.43
N ILE A 129 -9.49 21.91 -12.98
CA ILE A 129 -9.98 21.71 -11.61
C ILE A 129 -11.24 20.84 -11.69
N THR A 130 -11.15 19.60 -11.22
CA THR A 130 -12.27 18.65 -11.19
C THR A 130 -12.78 18.53 -9.77
N LYS A 131 -14.08 18.74 -9.55
CA LYS A 131 -14.72 18.49 -8.25
C LYS A 131 -15.10 17.02 -8.15
N ARG A 132 -14.51 16.33 -7.19
CA ARG A 132 -14.73 14.92 -6.86
C ARG A 132 -15.43 14.79 -5.50
N THR A 133 -15.87 13.58 -5.20
CA THR A 133 -16.62 13.27 -3.99
C THR A 133 -16.29 11.86 -3.51
N MET A 134 -15.87 11.77 -2.26
CA MET A 134 -15.59 10.55 -1.54
C MET A 134 -16.64 10.34 -0.46
N TYR A 135 -16.85 9.08 -0.07
CA TYR A 135 -17.72 8.68 1.03
C TYR A 135 -17.02 7.66 1.90
N VAL A 136 -17.25 7.72 3.21
CA VAL A 136 -16.96 6.57 4.08
C VAL A 136 -18.10 5.57 3.90
N HIS A 137 -17.82 4.42 3.28
CA HIS A 137 -18.79 3.35 3.07
C HIS A 137 -19.05 2.57 4.37
N SER A 138 -17.98 2.19 5.09
CA SER A 138 -18.06 1.46 6.35
C SER A 138 -16.95 1.87 7.31
N TYR A 139 -17.12 1.51 8.58
CA TYR A 139 -16.16 1.70 9.67
C TYR A 139 -16.22 0.50 10.62
N ARG A 140 -15.07 0.10 11.17
CA ARG A 140 -14.98 -0.76 12.35
C ARG A 140 -13.80 -0.34 13.23
N PHE A 141 -13.89 -0.69 14.51
CA PHE A 141 -12.70 -0.90 15.32
C PHE A 141 -12.38 -2.40 15.25
N ASP A 142 -11.10 -2.75 15.28
CA ASP A 142 -10.63 -4.12 15.26
C ASP A 142 -9.87 -4.39 16.56
N ASP A 143 -10.51 -5.10 17.50
CA ASP A 143 -9.94 -5.37 18.83
C ASP A 143 -8.66 -6.22 18.79
N ALA A 144 -8.36 -6.89 17.66
CA ALA A 144 -7.19 -7.77 17.52
C ALA A 144 -5.88 -7.00 17.27
N ASP A 145 -5.93 -5.86 16.57
CA ASP A 145 -4.77 -4.99 16.34
C ASP A 145 -4.92 -3.59 16.96
N GLY A 146 -6.11 -3.23 17.43
CA GLY A 146 -6.41 -1.94 18.04
C GLY A 146 -6.58 -0.80 17.03
N ASN A 147 -6.83 -1.10 15.75
CA ASN A 147 -6.92 -0.09 14.70
C ASN A 147 -8.37 0.29 14.35
N HIS A 148 -8.57 1.59 14.07
CA HIS A 148 -9.79 2.11 13.47
C HIS A 148 -9.70 2.02 11.94
N LYS A 149 -10.54 1.19 11.34
CA LYS A 149 -10.49 0.83 9.92
C LYS A 149 -11.73 1.36 9.19
N TYR A 150 -11.51 1.94 8.01
CA TYR A 150 -12.55 2.59 7.20
C TYR A 150 -12.47 2.08 5.75
N VAL A 151 -13.60 1.76 5.13
CA VAL A 151 -13.65 1.61 3.67
C VAL A 151 -14.11 2.94 3.08
N PHE A 152 -13.26 3.59 2.30
CA PHE A 152 -13.62 4.79 1.54
C PHE A 152 -14.04 4.40 0.11
N GLY A 153 -15.01 5.11 -0.45
CA GLY A 153 -15.52 4.86 -1.80
C GLY A 153 -15.98 6.12 -2.55
N TYR A 154 -15.93 6.10 -3.87
CA TYR A 154 -16.35 7.18 -4.76
C TYR A 154 -17.39 6.71 -5.79
N PRO A 155 -18.22 7.60 -6.38
CA PRO A 155 -19.22 7.21 -7.37
C PRO A 155 -18.60 6.59 -8.62
N LYS A 156 -19.25 5.58 -9.21
CA LYS A 156 -18.91 5.10 -10.56
C LYS A 156 -19.40 6.10 -11.61
N ASP A 157 -18.61 7.15 -11.82
CA ASP A 157 -18.84 8.22 -12.78
C ASP A 157 -17.65 8.35 -13.75
N ALA A 158 -17.92 8.65 -15.02
CA ALA A 158 -16.91 8.70 -16.07
C ALA A 158 -15.83 9.79 -15.84
N THR A 159 -16.13 10.83 -15.07
CA THR A 159 -15.18 11.90 -14.69
C THR A 159 -14.10 11.46 -13.70
N TYR A 160 -14.21 10.25 -13.14
CA TYR A 160 -13.22 9.67 -12.22
C TYR A 160 -12.27 8.69 -12.92
N GLY A 161 -12.61 8.15 -14.09
CA GLY A 161 -11.79 7.13 -14.77
C GLY A 161 -11.60 5.84 -13.95
N MET A 162 -10.49 5.13 -14.23
CA MET A 162 -10.09 3.90 -13.53
C MET A 162 -9.10 4.23 -12.40
N HIS A 163 -9.07 3.39 -11.37
CA HIS A 163 -8.24 3.57 -10.17
C HIS A 163 -6.74 3.71 -10.51
N PHE A 164 -6.10 4.78 -10.04
CA PHE A 164 -4.79 5.25 -10.50
C PHE A 164 -3.69 4.18 -10.42
N TYR A 165 -3.61 3.43 -9.32
CA TYR A 165 -2.60 2.38 -9.13
C TYR A 165 -2.97 1.11 -9.91
N THR A 166 -4.04 0.45 -9.49
CA THR A 166 -4.46 -0.88 -9.99
C THR A 166 -4.91 -0.91 -11.46
N LYS A 167 -5.11 0.27 -12.09
CA LYS A 167 -5.65 0.49 -13.46
C LYS A 167 -6.99 -0.22 -13.74
N LYS A 168 -7.76 -0.52 -12.68
CA LYS A 168 -9.02 -1.28 -12.71
C LYS A 168 -10.16 -0.46 -12.10
N TYR A 169 -11.38 -0.97 -12.20
CA TYR A 169 -12.49 -0.56 -11.34
C TYR A 169 -12.48 -1.43 -10.08
N GLN A 170 -12.09 -0.86 -8.95
CA GLN A 170 -12.17 -1.53 -7.65
C GLN A 170 -13.61 -1.42 -7.12
N TYR A 171 -14.29 -2.54 -6.88
CA TYR A 171 -15.69 -2.54 -6.45
C TYR A 171 -15.82 -2.85 -4.96
N ILE A 172 -16.56 -2.02 -4.24
CA ILE A 172 -17.02 -2.35 -2.88
C ILE A 172 -18.20 -3.32 -3.01
N GLN A 173 -18.20 -4.42 -2.25
CA GLN A 173 -19.30 -5.39 -2.28
C GLN A 173 -20.62 -4.75 -1.78
N GLU A 174 -21.75 -5.21 -2.33
CA GLU A 174 -23.11 -4.72 -2.01
C GLU A 174 -23.30 -3.18 -2.17
N SER A 175 -22.43 -2.52 -2.93
CA SER A 175 -22.35 -1.06 -3.04
C SER A 175 -22.38 -0.59 -4.50
N SER A 176 -22.86 0.63 -4.73
CA SER A 176 -22.74 1.35 -6.01
C SER A 176 -21.47 2.20 -6.11
N LEU A 177 -20.66 2.23 -5.05
CA LEU A 177 -19.39 2.94 -5.00
C LEU A 177 -18.23 2.05 -5.47
N LEU A 178 -17.28 2.68 -6.15
CA LEU A 178 -15.95 2.14 -6.35
C LEU A 178 -15.10 2.40 -5.10
N ALA A 179 -14.13 1.53 -4.82
CA ALA A 179 -13.25 1.68 -3.67
C ALA A 179 -12.15 2.70 -3.94
N VAL A 180 -11.83 3.49 -2.91
CA VAL A 180 -10.73 4.47 -2.92
C VAL A 180 -9.36 3.80 -2.73
N CYS A 181 -9.32 2.65 -2.05
CA CYS A 181 -8.12 1.85 -1.88
C CYS A 181 -7.95 0.82 -3.00
N GLY A 182 -6.68 0.51 -3.26
CA GLY A 182 -6.30 -0.62 -4.10
C GLY A 182 -6.72 -1.96 -3.49
N ASN A 183 -6.72 -2.97 -4.35
CA ASN A 183 -6.72 -4.37 -3.98
C ASN A 183 -6.22 -5.19 -5.17
N ASP A 184 -4.92 -5.50 -5.17
CA ASP A 184 -4.31 -6.37 -6.19
C ASP A 184 -4.15 -7.83 -5.72
N ASN A 185 -4.45 -8.14 -4.44
CA ASN A 185 -4.11 -9.43 -3.79
C ASN A 185 -5.30 -10.22 -3.20
N GLY A 186 -6.47 -9.59 -3.06
CA GLY A 186 -7.59 -10.08 -2.25
C GLY A 186 -7.64 -9.55 -0.81
N GLU A 187 -6.62 -8.80 -0.36
CA GLU A 187 -6.61 -8.15 0.97
C GLU A 187 -7.57 -6.95 1.03
N GLY A 188 -7.99 -6.54 2.23
CA GLY A 188 -9.15 -5.65 2.41
C GLY A 188 -9.01 -4.24 1.83
N LEU A 189 -10.12 -3.72 1.29
CA LEU A 189 -10.30 -2.34 0.79
C LEU A 189 -10.33 -1.27 1.90
N GLU A 190 -9.67 -1.54 3.02
CA GLU A 190 -9.70 -0.73 4.23
C GLU A 190 -8.50 0.24 4.26
N ALA A 191 -8.68 1.34 4.97
CA ALA A 191 -7.63 2.29 5.33
C ALA A 191 -7.65 2.59 6.84
N VAL A 192 -6.48 2.93 7.37
CA VAL A 192 -6.33 3.67 8.62
C VAL A 192 -6.12 5.15 8.29
N VAL A 193 -6.42 6.04 9.25
CA VAL A 193 -6.33 7.50 9.03
C VAL A 193 -5.41 8.12 10.07
N TYR A 194 -4.26 8.64 9.64
CA TYR A 194 -3.31 9.33 10.51
C TYR A 194 -3.58 10.84 10.51
N GLU A 195 -3.39 11.49 11.66
CA GLU A 195 -3.36 12.95 11.80
C GLU A 195 -1.90 13.41 11.81
N ASP A 196 -1.66 14.61 11.28
CA ASP A 196 -0.37 15.32 11.26
C ASP A 196 0.79 14.53 10.62
N LEU A 197 0.48 13.50 9.82
CA LEU A 197 1.43 12.68 9.08
C LEU A 197 1.59 13.20 7.64
N HIS A 198 2.82 13.56 7.25
CA HIS A 198 3.24 13.69 5.86
C HIS A 198 4.14 12.49 5.47
N VAL A 199 3.97 11.95 4.27
CA VAL A 199 4.92 11.02 3.64
C VAL A 199 5.22 11.45 2.21
N ASP A 200 6.48 11.76 1.88
CA ASP A 200 6.89 11.95 0.49
C ASP A 200 6.73 10.63 -0.26
N MET A 201 5.80 10.60 -1.21
CA MET A 201 5.42 9.41 -1.94
C MET A 201 6.42 8.96 -3.01
N LYS A 202 7.51 9.71 -3.22
CA LYS A 202 8.65 9.35 -4.06
C LYS A 202 9.62 8.41 -3.33
N ASP A 203 10.12 8.82 -2.16
CA ASP A 203 11.18 8.13 -1.41
C ASP A 203 10.75 7.55 -0.05
N GLY A 204 9.50 7.78 0.35
CA GLY A 204 8.96 7.31 1.62
C GLY A 204 9.53 8.03 2.85
N TYR A 205 10.09 9.24 2.69
CA TYR A 205 10.43 10.10 3.82
C TYR A 205 9.18 10.48 4.61
N VAL A 206 9.25 10.43 5.94
CA VAL A 206 8.12 10.72 6.84
C VAL A 206 8.41 11.94 7.69
N ASP A 207 7.45 12.86 7.78
CA ASP A 207 7.51 14.03 8.66
C ASP A 207 6.18 14.28 9.41
N HIS A 208 6.24 15.14 10.43
CA HIS A 208 5.08 15.64 11.16
C HIS A 208 4.63 17.00 10.59
N GLN A 209 3.50 17.07 9.89
CA GLN A 209 2.96 18.30 9.31
C GLN A 209 1.55 18.64 9.86
N GLU A 210 1.47 19.68 10.70
CA GLU A 210 0.25 20.03 11.43
C GLU A 210 -0.92 20.43 10.52
N GLY A 211 -1.97 19.63 10.57
CA GLY A 211 -3.21 19.79 9.83
C GLY A 211 -3.36 18.93 8.59
N LEU A 212 -2.49 17.94 8.37
CA LEU A 212 -2.74 16.90 7.38
C LEU A 212 -3.55 15.74 7.97
N ILE A 213 -4.48 15.22 7.16
CA ILE A 213 -5.14 13.93 7.35
C ILE A 213 -4.59 12.99 6.27
N ASN A 214 -3.75 12.02 6.62
CA ASN A 214 -3.24 11.00 5.71
C ASN A 214 -4.14 9.75 5.77
N ILE A 215 -4.73 9.37 4.63
CA ILE A 215 -5.62 8.21 4.54
C ILE A 215 -4.83 7.07 3.86
N ALA A 216 -4.38 6.12 4.67
CA ALA A 216 -3.43 5.09 4.28
C ALA A 216 -4.10 3.72 4.12
N CYS A 217 -4.17 3.25 2.87
CA CYS A 217 -4.74 1.95 2.52
C CYS A 217 -3.87 0.78 3.02
N LEU A 218 -4.52 -0.28 3.49
CA LEU A 218 -3.85 -1.41 4.15
C LEU A 218 -3.06 -2.35 3.22
N ASP A 219 -3.24 -2.23 1.91
CA ASP A 219 -2.41 -2.91 0.90
C ASP A 219 -1.06 -2.20 0.67
N GLY A 220 -0.97 -0.90 0.96
CA GLY A 220 0.25 -0.09 0.93
C GLY A 220 1.03 -0.11 2.25
N GLY A 221 2.33 0.20 2.19
CA GLY A 221 3.24 0.17 3.33
C GLY A 221 2.85 1.06 4.52
N ILE A 222 2.29 2.24 4.28
CA ILE A 222 1.88 3.19 5.35
C ILE A 222 0.69 2.63 6.15
N GLY A 223 -0.26 1.97 5.49
CA GLY A 223 -1.39 1.31 6.17
C GLY A 223 -0.98 -0.01 6.82
N LYS A 224 -0.14 -0.80 6.12
CA LYS A 224 0.35 -2.09 6.60
C LYS A 224 1.27 -1.97 7.83
N ALA A 225 1.91 -0.83 8.05
CA ALA A 225 2.65 -0.56 9.29
C ALA A 225 1.76 -0.65 10.54
N ALA A 226 0.55 -0.05 10.52
CA ALA A 226 -0.39 -0.16 11.64
C ALA A 226 -0.90 -1.60 11.84
N LEU A 227 -1.05 -2.41 10.78
CA LEU A 227 -1.39 -3.83 10.89
C LEU A 227 -0.30 -4.66 11.59
N TRP A 228 0.96 -4.23 11.54
CA TRP A 228 2.08 -4.86 12.25
C TRP A 228 2.30 -4.23 13.65
N GLY A 229 1.36 -3.40 14.12
CA GLY A 229 1.41 -2.71 15.42
C GLY A 229 2.17 -1.38 15.43
N TYR A 230 2.80 -0.99 14.32
CA TYR A 230 3.64 0.20 14.25
C TYR A 230 2.80 1.45 13.97
N ARG A 231 2.59 2.25 15.01
CA ARG A 231 1.80 3.50 14.95
C ARG A 231 2.67 4.70 15.35
N PRO A 232 2.69 5.80 14.58
CA PRO A 232 3.66 6.89 14.78
C PRO A 232 3.48 7.61 16.13
N TRP A 233 2.26 7.62 16.69
CA TRP A 233 1.96 8.15 18.04
C TRP A 233 2.35 7.21 19.19
N GLU A 234 2.89 6.01 18.91
CA GLU A 234 3.39 5.06 19.92
C GLU A 234 4.90 4.84 19.81
N ILE A 235 5.43 4.72 18.59
CA ILE A 235 6.85 4.45 18.35
C ILE A 235 7.68 5.66 17.90
N GLY A 236 7.05 6.69 17.32
CA GLY A 236 7.72 7.84 16.69
C GLY A 236 7.64 7.80 15.16
N TYR A 237 7.67 8.98 14.51
CA TYR A 237 7.62 9.12 13.04
C TYR A 237 8.89 8.57 12.35
N TRP A 238 10.05 8.77 12.98
CA TRP A 238 11.34 8.25 12.50
C TRP A 238 11.31 6.72 12.51
N GLU A 239 10.93 6.12 13.62
CA GLU A 239 10.76 4.68 13.81
C GLU A 239 9.74 4.09 12.82
N PHE A 240 8.61 4.78 12.60
CA PHE A 240 7.55 4.41 11.65
C PHE A 240 8.01 4.42 10.18
N MET A 241 8.87 5.37 9.78
CA MET A 241 9.55 5.32 8.47
C MET A 241 10.37 4.04 8.29
N GLY A 242 11.04 3.58 9.35
CA GLY A 242 11.74 2.29 9.35
C GLY A 242 10.80 1.10 9.13
N ALA A 243 9.57 1.12 9.69
CA ALA A 243 8.59 0.06 9.44
C ALA A 243 8.14 0.04 7.97
N ILE A 244 7.84 1.20 7.40
CA ILE A 244 7.46 1.35 5.97
C ILE A 244 8.56 0.79 5.07
N ARG A 245 9.83 1.11 5.36
CA ARG A 245 11.00 0.63 4.60
C ARG A 245 11.18 -0.89 4.75
N THR A 246 11.01 -1.42 5.96
CA THR A 246 11.00 -2.86 6.25
C THR A 246 9.93 -3.62 5.45
N ILE A 247 8.68 -3.13 5.45
CA ILE A 247 7.56 -3.73 4.71
C ILE A 247 7.90 -3.83 3.22
N ARG A 248 8.37 -2.72 2.64
CA ARG A 248 8.67 -2.59 1.21
C ARG A 248 9.99 -3.24 0.78
N ALA A 249 10.78 -3.74 1.71
CA ALA A 249 12.18 -4.13 1.50
C ALA A 249 13.00 -3.01 0.84
N ASP A 250 12.81 -1.77 1.30
CA ASP A 250 13.58 -0.61 0.86
C ASP A 250 14.96 -0.65 1.53
N TYR A 251 15.84 -1.48 0.99
CA TYR A 251 17.21 -1.65 1.51
C TYR A 251 18.03 -0.36 1.34
N CYS A 252 17.75 0.40 0.29
CA CYS A 252 18.48 1.60 -0.10
C CYS A 252 18.11 2.82 0.76
N GLY A 253 16.87 2.90 1.24
CA GLY A 253 16.33 4.07 1.90
C GLY A 253 16.00 5.21 0.94
N ASP A 254 15.71 4.91 -0.32
CA ASP A 254 15.47 5.85 -1.43
C ASP A 254 14.07 5.75 -2.04
N GLY A 255 13.24 4.82 -1.56
CA GLY A 255 11.90 4.55 -2.06
C GLY A 255 11.78 3.33 -2.97
N ASP A 256 12.85 2.73 -3.48
CA ASP A 256 12.78 1.52 -4.31
C ASP A 256 12.31 0.31 -3.46
N SER A 257 11.26 -0.40 -3.91
CA SER A 257 10.74 -1.57 -3.20
C SER A 257 11.30 -2.87 -3.78
N TRP A 258 12.17 -3.55 -3.03
CA TRP A 258 12.80 -4.82 -3.42
C TRP A 258 11.97 -6.07 -3.06
N THR A 259 10.66 -5.89 -2.86
CA THR A 259 9.72 -6.98 -2.61
C THR A 259 8.49 -6.86 -3.52
N LYS A 260 7.50 -7.74 -3.38
CA LYS A 260 6.20 -7.59 -4.04
C LYS A 260 5.07 -8.04 -3.13
N SER A 261 3.88 -7.55 -3.42
CA SER A 261 2.60 -8.14 -3.01
C SER A 261 2.66 -9.67 -2.90
N GLY A 262 2.23 -10.21 -1.76
CA GLY A 262 2.21 -11.66 -1.49
C GLY A 262 3.57 -12.29 -1.12
N THR A 263 4.66 -11.52 -1.03
CA THR A 263 5.95 -12.05 -0.53
C THR A 263 5.90 -12.20 0.99
N ALA A 264 6.11 -13.43 1.50
CA ALA A 264 6.20 -13.69 2.92
C ALA A 264 7.43 -13.02 3.56
N ILE A 265 7.31 -12.70 4.85
CA ILE A 265 8.32 -12.03 5.67
C ILE A 265 8.19 -12.56 7.10
N GLU A 266 9.32 -12.76 7.77
CA GLU A 266 9.38 -12.85 9.23
C GLU A 266 10.15 -11.67 9.81
N LEU A 267 9.72 -11.20 10.99
CA LEU A 267 10.14 -9.93 11.59
C LEU A 267 10.18 -10.03 13.12
N GLU A 268 11.29 -9.58 13.70
CA GLU A 268 11.44 -9.26 15.12
C GLU A 268 11.73 -7.76 15.28
N ASP A 269 11.11 -7.11 16.26
CA ASP A 269 11.22 -5.65 16.46
C ASP A 269 11.64 -5.24 17.87
N LYS A 270 12.16 -3.99 17.96
CA LYS A 270 12.72 -3.39 19.18
C LYS A 270 11.72 -3.23 20.34
N TRP A 271 10.42 -3.29 20.09
CA TRP A 271 9.38 -3.18 21.11
C TRP A 271 8.82 -4.54 21.54
N GLY A 272 9.13 -5.61 20.80
CA GLY A 272 8.58 -6.94 20.99
C GLY A 272 7.11 -7.04 20.60
N PHE A 273 6.64 -6.22 19.65
CA PHE A 273 5.30 -6.38 19.08
C PHE A 273 5.23 -7.64 18.20
N ASN A 274 6.31 -7.89 17.45
CA ASN A 274 6.54 -9.03 16.59
C ASN A 274 7.85 -9.71 17.01
N LEU A 275 7.86 -11.05 16.91
CA LEU A 275 8.98 -11.93 17.18
C LEU A 275 9.03 -12.98 16.07
N PHE A 276 10.21 -13.55 15.77
CA PHE A 276 10.33 -14.61 14.78
C PHE A 276 9.50 -15.85 15.14
N ALA A 277 8.81 -16.41 14.13
CA ALA A 277 8.08 -17.67 14.24
C ALA A 277 9.02 -18.86 13.96
N ASP A 278 9.90 -18.75 12.97
CA ASP A 278 11.08 -19.61 12.81
C ASP A 278 12.39 -18.80 12.89
N PRO A 279 13.01 -18.71 14.08
CA PRO A 279 14.29 -18.02 14.25
C PRO A 279 15.45 -18.71 13.52
N LEU A 280 15.28 -19.90 12.93
CA LEU A 280 16.29 -20.60 12.13
C LEU A 280 16.34 -20.13 10.67
N LEU A 281 15.33 -19.40 10.18
CA LEU A 281 15.38 -18.81 8.83
C LEU A 281 16.57 -17.84 8.70
N PRO A 282 17.22 -17.78 7.52
CA PRO A 282 18.38 -16.91 7.29
C PRO A 282 17.99 -15.44 7.42
N THR A 283 18.84 -14.64 8.05
CA THR A 283 18.68 -13.17 8.11
C THR A 283 18.53 -12.61 6.70
N GLU A 284 17.50 -11.81 6.48
CA GLU A 284 17.37 -10.96 5.31
C GLU A 284 18.22 -9.70 5.54
N ALA A 285 17.80 -8.86 6.48
CA ALA A 285 18.34 -7.54 6.74
C ALA A 285 18.05 -7.07 8.17
N ILE A 286 18.75 -6.02 8.60
CA ILE A 286 18.35 -5.20 9.76
C ILE A 286 18.08 -3.78 9.27
N PHE A 287 16.82 -3.33 9.39
CA PHE A 287 16.35 -2.06 8.89
C PHE A 287 16.33 -0.97 9.98
N GLY A 288 16.53 0.25 9.50
CA GLY A 288 16.26 1.48 10.22
C GLY A 288 15.57 2.51 9.31
N PRO A 289 15.38 3.74 9.79
CA PRO A 289 14.68 4.79 9.02
C PRO A 289 15.47 5.27 7.79
N LYS A 290 16.77 4.93 7.68
CA LYS A 290 17.65 5.25 6.55
C LYS A 290 17.79 4.10 5.52
N GLY A 291 16.91 3.09 5.58
CA GLY A 291 17.05 1.85 4.80
C GLY A 291 17.65 0.73 5.64
N ALA A 292 18.31 -0.24 5.01
CA ALA A 292 18.97 -1.34 5.70
C ALA A 292 20.37 -0.95 6.21
N HIS A 293 20.69 -1.24 7.47
CA HIS A 293 22.05 -1.14 7.99
C HIS A 293 22.94 -2.25 7.44
N CYS A 294 22.34 -3.43 7.23
CA CYS A 294 22.96 -4.61 6.65
C CYS A 294 21.91 -5.43 5.90
N VAL A 295 22.34 -6.20 4.89
CA VAL A 295 21.54 -7.19 4.17
C VAL A 295 22.43 -8.39 3.85
N THR A 296 22.02 -9.60 4.24
CA THR A 296 22.72 -10.86 3.91
C THR A 296 22.08 -11.56 2.71
N ARG A 297 20.74 -11.62 2.67
CA ARG A 297 19.99 -12.28 1.59
C ARG A 297 18.70 -11.50 1.28
N PRO A 298 18.53 -10.93 0.08
CA PRO A 298 17.26 -10.29 -0.29
C PRO A 298 16.06 -11.25 -0.17
N ARG A 299 14.92 -10.73 0.30
CA ARG A 299 13.67 -11.49 0.56
C ARG A 299 13.13 -12.27 -0.64
N ARG A 300 13.44 -11.81 -1.86
CA ARG A 300 13.07 -12.41 -3.14
C ARG A 300 14.31 -13.00 -3.81
N PRO A 301 14.39 -14.34 -4.03
CA PRO A 301 15.60 -15.00 -4.52
C PRO A 301 16.00 -14.61 -5.96
N GLU A 302 15.11 -13.98 -6.72
CA GLU A 302 15.43 -13.36 -8.01
C GLU A 302 16.34 -12.12 -7.89
N PHE A 303 16.43 -11.49 -6.70
CA PHE A 303 17.35 -10.38 -6.44
C PHE A 303 18.62 -10.87 -5.76
N GLN A 304 19.77 -10.65 -6.41
CA GLN A 304 21.09 -10.84 -5.80
C GLN A 304 21.50 -9.57 -5.03
N LEU A 305 22.26 -9.74 -3.94
CA LEU A 305 22.78 -8.63 -3.13
C LEU A 305 23.61 -7.63 -3.95
N THR A 306 24.32 -8.12 -4.97
CA THR A 306 25.10 -7.36 -5.95
C THR A 306 24.25 -6.58 -6.97
N GLY A 307 22.96 -6.92 -7.11
CA GLY A 307 22.00 -6.19 -7.94
C GLY A 307 21.35 -5.01 -7.20
N VAL A 308 21.40 -5.03 -5.86
CA VAL A 308 21.04 -3.87 -5.03
C VAL A 308 22.10 -2.79 -5.24
N SER A 309 21.69 -1.66 -5.80
CA SER A 309 22.57 -0.55 -6.15
C SER A 309 21.84 0.75 -5.91
N CYS A 310 22.34 1.52 -4.95
CA CYS A 310 21.79 2.78 -4.45
C CYS A 310 22.95 3.80 -4.34
N ASP A 311 23.15 4.63 -5.37
CA ASP A 311 24.09 5.76 -5.45
C ASP A 311 25.48 5.59 -4.76
N GLY A 312 26.06 4.40 -4.93
CA GLY A 312 27.41 4.06 -4.41
C GLY A 312 27.45 3.45 -3.01
N TRP A 313 26.34 3.42 -2.27
CA TRP A 313 26.20 2.54 -1.11
C TRP A 313 26.24 1.07 -1.58
N LYS A 314 26.76 0.21 -0.71
CA LYS A 314 26.80 -1.24 -0.92
C LYS A 314 26.31 -1.93 0.36
N PRO A 315 25.39 -2.90 0.26
CA PRO A 315 24.99 -3.67 1.42
C PRO A 315 26.17 -4.30 2.14
N VAL A 316 26.22 -4.13 3.46
CA VAL A 316 27.11 -4.89 4.35
C VAL A 316 26.35 -6.16 4.77
N ASP A 317 27.04 -7.30 4.83
CA ASP A 317 26.44 -8.55 5.33
C ASP A 317 26.08 -8.42 6.82
N CYS A 318 24.89 -8.87 7.24
CA CYS A 318 24.47 -8.91 8.66
C CYS A 318 25.18 -10.00 9.49
N LYS A 319 26.45 -10.31 9.18
CA LYS A 319 27.14 -11.45 9.74
C LYS A 319 27.21 -11.36 11.27
N ASP A 320 26.62 -12.36 11.93
CA ASP A 320 26.48 -12.50 13.38
C ASP A 320 25.71 -11.36 14.09
N ALA A 321 25.19 -10.39 13.32
CA ALA A 321 24.52 -9.17 13.80
C ALA A 321 23.06 -9.42 14.20
N LYS A 322 22.57 -8.60 15.13
CA LYS A 322 21.28 -8.73 15.79
C LYS A 322 20.59 -7.38 15.98
N LEU A 323 19.31 -7.45 16.29
CA LEU A 323 18.53 -6.32 16.75
C LEU A 323 19.23 -5.64 17.95
N GLY A 324 19.49 -4.33 17.83
CA GLY A 324 20.22 -3.54 18.83
C GLY A 324 21.72 -3.33 18.58
N ASP A 325 22.36 -4.08 17.66
CA ASP A 325 23.78 -3.84 17.29
C ASP A 325 23.98 -2.53 16.51
N PHE A 326 22.92 -2.03 15.87
CA PHE A 326 22.88 -0.74 15.20
C PHE A 326 22.02 0.25 15.99
N GLN A 327 22.52 1.47 16.22
CA GLN A 327 21.84 2.51 17.01
C GLN A 327 20.40 2.79 16.52
N ASP A 328 20.24 2.88 15.19
CA ASP A 328 18.95 3.11 14.52
C ASP A 328 18.38 1.80 13.91
N GLY A 329 18.81 0.62 14.38
CA GLY A 329 18.33 -0.68 13.91
C GLY A 329 17.14 -1.16 14.73
N TYR A 330 15.94 -1.10 14.17
CA TYR A 330 14.69 -1.29 14.92
C TYR A 330 13.89 -2.54 14.49
N TYR A 331 14.18 -3.06 13.30
CA TYR A 331 13.46 -4.17 12.67
C TYR A 331 14.49 -5.16 12.10
N TRP A 332 14.45 -6.42 12.53
CA TRP A 332 15.29 -7.49 11.99
C TRP A 332 14.39 -8.48 11.25
N THR A 333 14.66 -8.71 9.96
CA THR A 333 13.85 -9.60 9.13
C THR A 333 14.60 -10.86 8.69
N LYS A 334 13.84 -11.90 8.36
CA LYS A 334 14.34 -13.18 7.83
C LYS A 334 13.74 -13.47 6.47
N ALA A 335 14.55 -14.06 5.59
CA ALA A 335 14.17 -14.46 4.24
C ALA A 335 13.72 -15.93 4.21
N PRO A 336 12.55 -16.24 3.62
CA PRO A 336 12.09 -17.62 3.46
C PRO A 336 12.90 -18.43 2.41
#